data_AF-A0A3B3I3I1-F1
#
_entry.id   AF-A0A3B3I3I1-F1
#
_cell.length_a   1.000
_cell.length_b   1.000
_cell.length_c   1.000
_cell.angle_alpha   90.00
_cell.angle_beta   90.00
_cell.angle_gamma   90.00
#
_symmetry.space_group_name_H-M   'P 1'
#
loop_
_entity.id
_entity.type
_entity.pdbx_description
1 polymer ?
#
loop_
_entity_poly.entity_id
_entity_poly.type
_entity_poly.pdbx_seq_one_letter_code
_entity_poly.pdbx_strand_id
1 'polypeptide(L)'
;MNRVLKVPVLLHRAFSSSARRLRNKVPEAQKLFQEDNGLPVHIKGGTSDVLLYRATMTLTIAGSCYSLYWLLVASMPQRKP
;
A
#
# COMPACT_ATOMS: atom_id res chain seq x y z
N MET A 1 18.11 41.80 21.79
CA MET A 1 18.68 40.48 21.41
C MET A 1 17.62 39.36 21.50
N ASN A 2 16.38 39.58 21.02
CA ASN A 2 15.24 38.69 21.37
C ASN A 2 14.58 38.02 20.15
N ARG A 3 15.14 38.22 18.93
CA ARG A 3 14.62 37.59 17.70
C ARG A 3 15.23 36.21 17.45
N VAL A 4 16.50 36.01 17.80
CA VAL A 4 17.25 34.77 17.55
C VAL A 4 16.75 33.61 18.43
N LEU A 5 16.33 33.91 19.66
CA LEU A 5 15.77 32.92 20.61
C LEU A 5 14.36 32.42 20.23
N LYS A 6 13.64 33.09 19.32
CA LYS A 6 12.27 32.69 18.92
C LYS A 6 12.26 31.69 17.76
N VAL A 7 13.34 31.60 16.99
CA VAL A 7 13.46 30.70 15.83
C VAL A 7 13.29 29.22 16.23
N PRO A 8 13.99 28.67 17.25
CA PRO A 8 13.82 27.27 17.64
C PRO A 8 12.42 26.98 18.19
N VAL A 9 11.81 27.92 18.91
CA VAL A 9 10.43 27.78 19.44
C VAL A 9 9.39 27.75 18.32
N LEU A 10 9.56 28.59 17.28
CA LEU A 10 8.68 28.61 16.11
C LEU A 10 8.82 27.34 15.27
N LEU A 11 10.05 26.84 15.08
CA LEU A 11 10.31 25.57 14.39
C LEU A 11 9.70 24.38 15.15
N HIS A 12 9.89 24.29 16.48
CA HIS A 12 9.25 23.26 17.30
C HIS A 12 7.71 23.31 17.23
N ARG A 13 7.12 24.51 17.21
CA ARG A 13 5.66 24.69 17.13
C ARG A 13 5.10 24.31 15.76
N ALA A 14 5.84 24.52 14.67
CA ALA A 14 5.44 24.13 13.33
C ALA A 14 5.33 22.60 13.18
N PHE A 15 6.31 21.85 13.69
CA PHE A 15 6.27 20.38 13.70
C PHE A 15 5.29 19.81 14.74
N SER A 16 5.09 20.48 15.88
CA SER A 16 4.12 20.09 16.91
C SER A 16 2.65 20.36 16.49
N SER A 17 2.41 21.20 15.48
CA SER A 17 1.07 21.57 15.01
C SER A 17 0.42 20.47 14.15
N SER A 18 1.19 19.81 13.29
CA SER A 18 0.66 18.79 12.36
C SER A 18 0.11 17.56 13.11
N ALA A 19 0.83 17.10 14.15
CA ALA A 19 0.39 16.01 15.01
C ALA A 19 -0.88 16.33 15.81
N ARG A 20 -1.10 17.60 16.18
CA ARG A 20 -2.29 18.06 16.91
C ARG A 20 -3.53 18.25 16.03
N ARG A 21 -3.43 18.04 14.71
CA ARG A 21 -4.55 18.20 13.76
C ARG A 21 -5.07 16.88 13.19
N LEU A 22 -4.48 15.75 13.57
CA LEU A 22 -5.01 14.43 13.23
C LEU A 22 -6.26 14.17 14.07
N ARG A 23 -7.41 14.03 13.40
CA ARG A 23 -8.67 13.62 14.03
C ARG A 23 -8.73 12.10 14.07
N ASN A 24 -9.31 11.55 15.13
CA ASN A 24 -9.61 10.13 15.19
C ASN A 24 -10.61 9.76 14.08
N LYS A 25 -10.19 8.90 13.15
CA LYS A 25 -11.00 8.36 12.05
C LYS A 25 -11.40 6.89 12.25
N VAL A 26 -11.06 6.29 13.39
CA VAL A 26 -11.40 4.89 13.68
C VAL A 26 -12.91 4.63 13.58
N PRO A 27 -13.81 5.50 14.09
CA PRO A 27 -15.25 5.27 13.94
C PRO A 27 -15.73 5.27 12.47
N GLU A 28 -15.13 6.12 11.62
CA GLU A 28 -15.43 6.18 10.19
C GLU A 28 -14.99 4.88 9.48
N ALA A 29 -13.77 4.42 9.79
CA ALA A 29 -13.25 3.18 9.25
C ALA A 29 -14.02 1.95 9.75
N GLN A 30 -14.39 1.91 11.03
CA GLN A 30 -15.23 0.84 11.59
C GLN A 30 -16.57 0.77 10.88
N LYS A 31 -17.22 1.91 10.62
CA LYS A 31 -18.48 1.94 9.87
C LYS A 31 -18.32 1.38 8.46
N LEU A 32 -17.25 1.75 7.75
CA LEU A 32 -16.96 1.24 6.39
C LEU A 32 -16.71 -0.28 6.40
N PHE A 33 -15.83 -0.77 7.27
CA PHE A 33 -15.43 -2.18 7.30
C PHE A 33 -16.44 -3.09 8.00
N GLN A 34 -17.42 -2.55 8.74
CA GLN A 34 -18.51 -3.31 9.36
C GLN A 34 -19.83 -3.20 8.58
N GLU A 35 -19.89 -2.42 7.50
CA GLU A 35 -21.07 -2.38 6.61
C GLU A 35 -21.41 -3.79 6.13
N ASP A 36 -22.68 -4.19 6.24
CA ASP A 36 -23.17 -5.50 5.82
C ASP A 36 -23.52 -5.51 4.32
N ASN A 37 -22.48 -5.31 3.51
CA ASN A 37 -22.57 -5.25 2.05
C ASN A 37 -22.14 -6.58 1.38
N GLY A 38 -21.89 -7.63 2.18
CA GLY A 38 -21.45 -8.95 1.68
C GLY A 38 -20.04 -8.98 1.08
N LEU A 39 -19.28 -7.87 1.11
CA LEU A 39 -17.94 -7.83 0.54
C LEU A 39 -16.92 -8.52 1.46
N PRO A 40 -16.00 -9.32 0.90
CA PRO A 40 -14.90 -9.87 1.68
C PRO A 40 -13.92 -8.77 2.11
N VAL A 41 -13.27 -8.97 3.26
CA VAL A 41 -12.43 -7.93 3.91
C VAL A 41 -11.32 -7.35 3.02
N HIS A 42 -10.75 -8.14 2.11
CA HIS A 42 -9.65 -7.72 1.22
C HIS A 42 -10.09 -6.86 0.03
N ILE A 43 -11.39 -6.67 -0.18
CA ILE A 43 -11.99 -5.78 -1.19
C ILE A 43 -12.82 -4.66 -0.54
N LYS A 44 -13.00 -4.71 0.78
CA LYS A 44 -13.97 -3.89 1.51
C LYS A 44 -13.62 -2.40 1.55
N GLY A 45 -12.38 -2.02 1.28
CA GLY A 45 -11.95 -0.64 1.10
C GLY A 45 -12.36 -0.02 -0.24
N GLY A 46 -12.91 -0.81 -1.17
CA GLY A 46 -13.53 -0.32 -2.41
C GLY A 46 -12.64 -0.47 -3.64
N THR A 47 -12.70 0.51 -4.55
CA THR A 47 -12.14 0.39 -5.91
C THR A 47 -10.62 0.24 -5.94
N SER A 48 -9.91 0.84 -4.97
CA SER A 48 -8.46 0.68 -4.82
C SER A 48 -8.07 -0.77 -4.56
N ASP A 49 -8.84 -1.44 -3.70
CA ASP A 49 -8.56 -2.82 -3.29
C ASP A 49 -8.80 -3.77 -4.46
N VAL A 50 -9.88 -3.55 -5.23
CA VAL A 50 -10.16 -4.31 -6.46
C VAL A 50 -9.03 -4.13 -7.49
N LEU A 51 -8.61 -2.88 -7.73
CA LEU A 51 -7.55 -2.61 -8.69
C LEU A 51 -6.24 -3.28 -8.28
N LEU A 52 -5.87 -3.14 -7.00
CA LEU A 52 -4.66 -3.74 -6.46
C LEU A 52 -4.71 -5.26 -6.53
N TYR A 53 -5.82 -5.88 -6.11
CA TYR A 53 -6.03 -7.32 -6.20
C TYR A 53 -5.85 -7.84 -7.63
N ARG A 54 -6.50 -7.20 -8.60
CA ARG A 54 -6.41 -7.61 -10.02
C ARG A 54 -5.00 -7.43 -10.58
N ALA A 55 -4.34 -6.34 -10.24
CA ALA A 55 -2.97 -6.08 -10.67
C ALA A 55 -2.01 -7.14 -10.09
N THR A 56 -2.09 -7.42 -8.79
CA THR A 56 -1.28 -8.45 -8.13
C THR A 56 -1.55 -9.83 -8.71
N MET A 57 -2.81 -10.22 -8.89
CA MET A 57 -3.18 -11.51 -9.49
C MET A 57 -2.65 -11.65 -10.92
N THR A 58 -2.74 -10.59 -11.71
CA THR A 58 -2.22 -10.60 -13.08
C THR A 58 -0.70 -10.80 -13.08
N LEU A 59 0.02 -10.06 -12.23
CA LEU A 59 1.46 -10.15 -12.12
C LEU A 59 1.92 -11.54 -11.65
N THR A 60 1.25 -12.14 -10.66
CA THR A 60 1.62 -13.46 -10.14
C THR A 60 1.34 -14.57 -11.15
N ILE A 61 0.22 -14.53 -11.87
CA ILE A 61 -0.07 -15.49 -12.94
C ILE A 61 0.96 -15.35 -14.07
N ALA A 62 1.19 -14.12 -14.55
CA ALA A 62 2.16 -13.87 -15.61
C ALA A 62 3.57 -14.31 -15.20
N GLY A 63 4.00 -13.97 -13.99
CA GLY A 63 5.29 -14.38 -13.45
C GLY A 63 5.42 -15.89 -13.32
N SER A 64 4.38 -16.58 -12.84
CA SER A 64 4.38 -18.05 -12.73
C SER A 64 4.50 -18.71 -14.09
N CYS A 65 3.73 -18.26 -15.09
CA CYS A 65 3.84 -18.77 -16.46
C CYS A 65 5.23 -18.52 -17.06
N TYR A 66 5.80 -17.33 -16.82
CA TYR A 66 7.15 -16.98 -17.27
C TYR A 66 8.21 -17.88 -16.63
N SER A 67 8.12 -18.12 -15.32
CA SER A 67 9.01 -19.03 -14.60
C SER A 67 8.89 -20.46 -15.13
N LEU A 68 7.67 -20.96 -15.39
CA LEU A 68 7.45 -22.30 -15.95
C LEU A 68 8.02 -22.42 -17.38
N TYR A 69 7.84 -21.39 -18.21
CA TYR A 69 8.45 -21.34 -19.54
C TYR A 69 9.96 -21.50 -19.46
N TRP A 70 10.63 -20.69 -18.62
CA TRP A 70 12.09 -20.77 -18.47
C TRP A 70 12.56 -22.06 -17.82
N LEU A 71 11.79 -22.60 -16.87
CA LEU A 71 12.09 -23.91 -16.29
C LEU A 71 12.07 -24.99 -17.36
N LEU A 72 11.08 -25.01 -18.26
CA LEU A 72 11.01 -25.96 -19.36
C LEU A 72 12.17 -25.79 -20.34
N VAL A 73 12.49 -24.55 -20.73
CA VAL A 73 13.65 -24.25 -21.58
C VAL A 73 14.95 -24.75 -20.96
N ALA A 74 15.15 -24.47 -19.67
CA ALA A 74 16.34 -24.90 -18.93
C ALA A 74 16.40 -26.42 -18.73
N SER A 75 15.25 -27.11 -18.69
CA SER A 75 15.19 -28.57 -18.53
C SER A 75 15.52 -29.34 -19.81
N MET A 76 15.46 -28.69 -20.98
CA MET A 76 15.82 -29.32 -22.25
C MET A 76 17.33 -29.21 -22.52
N PRO A 77 17.96 -30.24 -23.12
CA PRO A 77 19.39 -30.21 -23.41
C PRO A 77 19.72 -29.09 -24.39
N GLN A 78 20.47 -28.11 -23.92
CA GLN A 78 20.98 -27.05 -24.76
C GLN A 78 22.19 -27.57 -25.54
N ARG A 79 22.22 -27.35 -26.86
CA ARG A 79 23.42 -27.65 -27.63
C ARG A 79 24.52 -26.71 -27.15
N LYS A 80 25.69 -27.28 -26.83
CA LYS A 80 26.88 -26.47 -26.61
C LYS A 80 27.25 -25.79 -27.94
N PRO A 81 27.73 -24.54 -27.92
CA PRO A 81 28.35 -23.95 -29.11
C PRO A 81 29.53 -24.82 -29.58
#